data_AF-A0A556M929-F1
#
_entry.id   AF-A0A556M929-F1
#
_cell.length_a   1.000
_cell.length_b   1.000
_cell.length_c   1.000
_cell.angle_alpha   90.00
_cell.angle_beta   90.00
_cell.angle_gamma   90.00
#
_symmetry.space_group_name_H-M   'P 1'
#
loop_
_entity.id
_entity.type
_entity.pdbx_description
1 polymer ?
#
loop_
_entity_poly.entity_id
_entity_poly.type
_entity_poly.pdbx_seq_one_letter_code
_entity_poly.pdbx_strand_id
1 'polypeptide(L)'
;MRKKLFDDLPKSLKLSSATWLHIFPDGGEGYRLFDPLEEKEMGRILFDQAGNWVYDGELLNVYEQEEAAGAISGYQKEMDELLKTLKR
;
A
#
# COMPACT_ATOMS: atom_id res chain seq x y z
N MET A 1 2.45 -30.20 1.81
CA MET A 1 1.65 -29.07 1.27
C MET A 1 1.51 -28.03 2.37
N ARG A 2 2.30 -26.94 2.33
CA ARG A 2 2.12 -25.79 3.26
C ARG A 2 0.98 -24.91 2.74
N LYS A 3 0.19 -24.40 3.68
CA LYS A 3 -1.15 -23.83 3.51
C LYS A 3 -1.12 -22.53 2.69
N LYS A 4 -1.83 -22.51 1.55
CA LYS A 4 -2.21 -21.29 0.80
C LYS A 4 -3.24 -20.39 1.54
N LEU A 5 -3.64 -20.75 2.77
CA LEU A 5 -4.72 -20.07 3.49
C LEU A 5 -4.31 -18.74 4.15
N PHE A 6 -3.02 -18.39 4.15
CA PHE A 6 -2.51 -17.17 4.80
C PHE A 6 -1.90 -16.15 3.84
N ASP A 7 -1.68 -16.52 2.57
CA ASP A 7 -1.15 -15.59 1.56
C ASP A 7 -2.24 -14.67 0.99
N ASP A 8 -3.52 -14.97 1.26
CA ASP A 8 -4.68 -14.24 0.74
C ASP A 8 -5.25 -13.20 1.74
N LEU A 9 -4.68 -13.07 2.94
CA LEU A 9 -5.14 -12.05 3.89
C LEU A 9 -4.62 -10.67 3.46
N PRO A 10 -5.47 -9.65 3.40
CA PRO A 10 -5.03 -8.30 3.07
C PRO A 10 -3.98 -7.84 4.06
N LYS A 11 -2.94 -7.17 3.56
CA LYS A 11 -2.02 -6.47 4.44
C LYS A 11 -2.69 -5.19 4.92
N SER A 12 -2.86 -5.06 6.23
CA SER A 12 -3.42 -3.85 6.83
C SER A 12 -2.30 -2.91 7.31
N LEU A 13 -2.43 -1.64 6.96
CA LEU A 13 -1.54 -0.56 7.38
C LEU A 13 -2.39 0.59 7.91
N LYS A 14 -1.93 1.26 8.97
CA LYS A 14 -2.47 2.56 9.34
C LYS A 14 -1.53 3.65 8.80
N LEU A 15 -2.05 4.49 7.92
CA LEU A 15 -1.33 5.61 7.32
C LEU A 15 -1.10 6.73 8.34
N SER A 16 -0.16 7.61 8.05
CA SER A 16 0.16 8.75 8.91
C SER A 16 -0.98 9.77 9.07
N SER A 17 -1.94 9.80 8.15
CA SER A 17 -3.21 10.54 8.26
C SER A 17 -4.22 9.90 9.21
N ALA A 18 -3.87 8.76 9.81
CA ALA A 18 -4.74 7.88 10.58
C ALA A 18 -5.80 7.09 9.79
N THR A 19 -5.81 7.19 8.46
CA THR A 19 -6.59 6.31 7.58
C THR A 19 -6.10 4.87 7.67
N TRP A 20 -7.03 3.91 7.74
CA TRP A 20 -6.70 2.49 7.62
C TRP A 20 -6.71 2.08 6.15
N LEU A 21 -5.72 1.28 5.77
CA LEU A 21 -5.54 0.81 4.40
C LEU A 21 -5.40 -0.71 4.40
N HIS A 22 -6.31 -1.38 3.71
CA HIS A 22 -6.20 -2.78 3.35
C HIS A 22 -5.62 -2.90 1.93
N ILE A 23 -4.57 -3.69 1.81
CA ILE A 23 -3.82 -3.91 0.58
C ILE A 23 -4.06 -5.35 0.13
N PHE A 24 -4.66 -5.51 -1.04
CA PHE A 24 -5.00 -6.80 -1.63
C PHE A 24 -4.15 -7.04 -2.89
N PRO A 25 -3.52 -8.21 -3.07
CA PRO A 25 -2.91 -8.57 -4.35
C PRO A 25 -4.00 -8.63 -5.43
N ASP A 26 -3.79 -7.97 -6.57
CA ASP A 26 -4.76 -7.95 -7.68
C ASP A 26 -4.36 -8.90 -8.79
N GLY A 27 -4.41 -10.21 -8.53
CA GLY A 27 -4.22 -11.25 -9.55
C GLY A 27 -2.87 -11.25 -10.29
N GLY A 28 -1.89 -10.48 -9.83
CA GLY A 28 -0.58 -10.31 -10.45
C GLY A 28 -0.37 -8.98 -11.20
N GLU A 29 -1.38 -8.12 -11.29
CA GLU A 29 -1.30 -6.83 -12.00
C GLU A 29 -0.96 -5.65 -11.08
N GLY A 30 -0.95 -5.87 -9.77
CA GLY A 30 -0.69 -4.84 -8.78
C GLY A 30 -1.34 -5.13 -7.43
N TYR A 31 -1.74 -4.07 -6.74
CA TYR A 31 -2.40 -4.13 -5.44
C TYR A 31 -3.61 -3.20 -5.40
N ARG A 32 -4.76 -3.71 -4.96
CA ARG A 32 -5.95 -2.89 -4.67
C ARG A 32 -5.87 -2.34 -3.25
N LEU A 33 -6.28 -1.09 -3.09
CA LEU A 33 -6.25 -0.36 -1.83
C LEU A 33 -7.66 -0.02 -1.38
N PHE A 34 -8.00 -0.35 -0.14
CA PHE A 34 -9.34 -0.14 0.40
C PHE A 34 -9.27 0.42 1.81
N ASP A 35 -10.11 1.39 2.14
CA ASP A 35 -10.31 1.87 3.51
C ASP A 35 -11.49 1.12 4.13
N PRO A 36 -11.23 0.21 5.09
CA PRO A 36 -12.27 -0.62 5.68
C PRO A 36 -13.17 0.13 6.66
N LEU A 37 -12.77 1.31 7.15
CA LEU A 37 -13.59 2.08 8.10
C LEU A 37 -14.60 2.96 7.36
N GLU A 38 -14.16 3.56 6.26
CA GLU A 38 -14.99 4.39 5.39
C GLU A 38 -15.66 3.58 4.26
N GLU A 39 -15.43 2.26 4.23
CA GLU A 39 -15.91 1.32 3.22
C GLU A 39 -15.71 1.79 1.76
N LYS A 40 -14.54 2.35 1.46
CA LYS A 40 -14.26 2.99 0.16
C LYS A 40 -13.00 2.47 -0.51
N GLU A 41 -13.05 2.39 -1.84
CA GLU A 41 -11.88 2.13 -2.68
C GLU A 41 -10.95 3.34 -2.66
N MET A 42 -9.67 3.08 -2.39
CA MET A 42 -8.61 4.08 -2.30
C MET A 42 -7.76 4.13 -3.57
N GLY A 43 -8.08 3.33 -4.58
CA GLY A 43 -7.32 3.17 -5.82
C GLY A 43 -6.46 1.91 -5.82
N ARG A 44 -5.46 1.88 -6.70
CA ARG A 44 -4.57 0.74 -6.93
C ARG A 44 -3.13 1.20 -7.06
N ILE A 45 -2.24 0.30 -6.70
CA ILE A 45 -0.82 0.37 -7.03
C ILE A 45 -0.57 -0.60 -8.17
N LEU A 46 -0.13 -0.06 -9.30
CA LEU A 46 0.20 -0.78 -10.53
C LEU A 46 1.69 -0.66 -10.81
N PHE A 47 2.14 -1.41 -11.81
CA PHE A 47 3.51 -1.33 -12.30
C PHE A 47 3.51 -0.97 -13.78
N ASP A 48 4.34 -0.01 -14.19
CA ASP A 48 4.56 0.28 -15.60
C ASP A 48 5.43 -0.81 -16.28
N GLN A 49 5.67 -0.67 -17.58
CA GLN A 49 6.49 -1.64 -18.34
C GLN A 49 7.95 -1.69 -17.87
N ALA A 50 8.45 -0.66 -17.20
CA ALA A 50 9.79 -0.60 -16.62
C ALA A 50 9.82 -1.09 -15.16
N GLY A 51 8.67 -1.49 -14.59
CA GLY A 51 8.54 -1.93 -13.21
C GLY A 51 8.47 -0.79 -12.20
N ASN A 52 8.24 0.45 -12.65
CA ASN A 52 8.01 1.57 -11.74
C ASN A 52 6.61 1.50 -11.17
N TRP A 53 6.48 1.98 -9.94
CA TRP A 53 5.21 2.04 -9.23
C TRP A 53 4.36 3.16 -9.77
N VAL A 54 3.07 2.88 -9.98
CA VAL A 54 2.08 3.85 -10.41
C VAL A 54 0.87 3.73 -9.50
N TYR A 55 0.56 4.79 -8.76
CA TYR A 55 -0.70 4.89 -8.05
C TYR A 55 -1.75 5.50 -8.99
N ASP A 56 -2.87 4.80 -9.19
CA ASP A 56 -3.93 5.22 -10.13
C ASP A 56 -5.09 5.98 -9.46
N GLY A 57 -5.02 6.21 -8.15
CA GLY A 57 -6.02 6.93 -7.38
C GLY A 57 -5.66 8.41 -7.13
N GLU A 58 -6.58 9.10 -6.47
CA GLU A 58 -6.45 10.55 -6.16
C GLU A 58 -6.52 10.85 -4.66
N LEU A 59 -6.74 9.82 -3.82
CA LEU A 59 -7.05 9.99 -2.40
C LEU A 59 -5.82 9.95 -1.50
N LEU A 60 -4.76 9.26 -1.92
CA LEU A 60 -3.50 9.19 -1.18
C LEU A 60 -2.55 10.29 -1.65
N ASN A 61 -1.99 11.04 -0.70
CA ASN A 61 -0.90 11.94 -0.99
C ASN A 61 0.42 11.17 -1.21
N VAL A 62 1.44 11.83 -1.74
CA VAL A 62 2.73 11.19 -2.06
C VAL A 62 3.35 10.46 -0.86
N TYR A 63 3.30 11.02 0.34
CA TYR A 63 3.86 10.34 1.53
C TYR A 63 3.08 9.06 1.87
N GLU A 64 1.76 9.09 1.74
CA GLU A 64 0.92 7.91 1.99
C GLU A 64 1.12 6.82 0.94
N GLN A 65 1.38 7.21 -0.32
CA GLN A 65 1.77 6.29 -1.38
C GLN A 65 3.09 5.59 -1.04
N GLU A 66 4.08 6.33 -0.54
CA GLU A 66 5.36 5.74 -0.09
C GLU A 66 5.20 4.83 1.13
N GLU A 67 4.33 5.17 2.10
CA GLU A 67 4.00 4.31 3.24
C GLU A 67 3.40 2.97 2.76
N ALA A 68 2.45 3.01 1.82
CA ALA A 68 1.89 1.82 1.20
C ALA A 68 2.96 1.01 0.45
N ALA A 69 3.89 1.69 -0.22
CA ALA A 69 4.99 1.05 -0.93
C ALA A 69 6.00 0.35 -0.01
N GLY A 70 6.34 0.97 1.12
CA GLY A 70 7.14 0.36 2.18
C GLY A 70 6.45 -0.89 2.74
N ALA A 71 5.13 -0.83 2.96
CA ALA A 71 4.36 -1.98 3.40
C ALA A 71 4.39 -3.12 2.36
N ILE A 72 4.12 -2.85 1.09
CA ILE A 72 4.11 -3.90 0.05
C ILE A 72 5.51 -4.52 -0.16
N SER A 73 6.56 -3.70 -0.17
CA SER A 73 7.94 -4.18 -0.42
C SER A 73 8.60 -4.86 0.78
N GLY A 74 8.03 -4.69 1.98
CA GLY A 74 8.58 -5.23 3.23
C GLY A 74 9.60 -4.32 3.92
N TYR A 75 9.91 -3.16 3.33
CA TYR A 75 10.83 -2.14 3.87
C TYR A 75 10.09 -1.01 4.61
N GLN A 76 8.97 -1.35 5.27
CA GLN A 76 8.12 -0.37 5.93
C GLN A 76 8.88 0.45 6.97
N LYS A 77 9.76 -0.19 7.76
CA LYS A 77 10.50 0.49 8.83
C LYS A 77 11.48 1.53 8.24
N GLU A 78 12.25 1.14 7.24
CA GLU A 78 13.20 2.00 6.56
C GLU A 78 12.49 3.17 5.88
N MET A 79 11.33 2.90 5.27
CA MET A 79 10.49 3.95 4.70
C MET A 79 9.95 4.90 5.77
N ASP A 80 9.42 4.40 6.89
CA ASP A 80 8.94 5.22 8.00
C ASP A 80 10.06 6.12 8.56
N GLU A 81 11.29 5.61 8.64
CA GLU A 81 12.47 6.39 9.05
C GLU A 81 12.82 7.47 8.01
N LEU A 82 12.82 7.14 6.72
CA LEU A 82 13.07 8.09 5.64
C LEU A 82 12.03 9.22 5.64
N LEU A 83 10.74 8.89 5.68
CA LEU A 83 9.65 9.88 5.62
C LEU A 83 9.70 10.87 6.79
N LYS A 84 10.16 10.44 7.98
CA LYS A 84 10.39 11.33 9.12
C LYS A 84 11.47 12.38 8.85
N THR A 85 12.46 12.08 8.01
CA THR A 85 13.51 13.05 7.63
C THR A 85 13.04 14.07 6.59
N LEU A 86 12.00 13.73 5.83
CA LEU A 86 11.46 14.55 4.74
C LEU A 86 10.31 15.46 5.18
N LYS A 87 9.51 15.03 6.16
CA LYS A 87 8.45 15.83 6.78
C LYS A 87 9.08 16.97 7.59
N ARG A 88 9.20 18.15 6.96
CA ARG A 88 9.58 19.43 7.58
C ARG A 88 8.38 20.20 8.10
#